data_AF-A0A5B8VXW8-F1
#
_entry.id   AF-A0A5B8VXW8-F1
#
_cell.length_a   1.000
_cell.length_b   1.000
_cell.length_c   1.000
_cell.angle_alpha   90.00
_cell.angle_beta   90.00
_cell.angle_gamma   90.00
#
_symmetry.space_group_name_H-M   'P 1'
#
loop_
_entity.id
_entity.type
_entity.pdbx_description
1 polymer ?
#
loop_
_entity_poly.entity_id
_entity_poly.type
_entity_poly.pdbx_seq_one_letter_code
_entity_poly.pdbx_strand_id
1 'polypeptide(L)'
;MFGKLFLLVKNNAGMAVINNPSIPVKYHESVLIEASSAIIEVLKGQMENGKLKDLVKYFRSSGIYNQSLVSSMVSRFANRLNTFYHIDPEQAMTASKALIPAVMAELVKASKSEQVKEFGLKNMLTKLNGDRADLSLLVDRAMVA
;
A
#
# COMPACT_ATOMS: atom_id res chain seq x y z
N MET A 1 -1.62 -6.90 -10.65
CA MET A 1 -1.67 -5.90 -9.55
C MET A 1 -1.18 -6.48 -8.23
N PHE A 2 -1.91 -7.35 -7.52
CA PHE A 2 -1.46 -7.83 -6.18
C PHE A 2 -0.07 -8.48 -6.18
N GLY A 3 0.21 -9.38 -7.13
CA GLY A 3 1.56 -9.95 -7.27
C GLY A 3 2.65 -8.91 -7.58
N LYS A 4 2.32 -7.85 -8.33
CA LYS A 4 3.27 -6.75 -8.57
C LYS A 4 3.46 -5.87 -7.34
N LEU A 5 2.40 -5.63 -6.55
CA LEU A 5 2.51 -4.91 -5.28
C LEU A 5 3.42 -5.68 -4.32
N PHE A 6 3.26 -7.00 -4.25
CA PHE A 6 4.17 -7.85 -3.47
C PHE A 6 5.63 -7.69 -3.92
N LEU A 7 5.89 -7.61 -5.23
CA LEU A 7 7.25 -7.33 -5.71
C LEU A 7 7.76 -5.94 -5.29
N LEU A 8 6.91 -4.90 -5.30
CA LEU A 8 7.29 -3.58 -4.77
C LEU A 8 7.63 -3.66 -3.28
N VAL A 9 6.83 -4.37 -2.50
CA VAL A 9 7.08 -4.61 -1.07
C VAL A 9 8.41 -5.34 -0.86
N LYS A 10 8.62 -6.44 -1.60
CA LYS A 10 9.85 -7.23 -1.52
C LYS A 10 11.09 -6.42 -1.90
N ASN A 11 11.01 -5.59 -2.94
CA ASN A 11 12.13 -4.75 -3.37
C ASN A 11 12.48 -3.64 -2.36
N ASN A 12 11.51 -3.20 -1.56
CA ASN A 12 11.70 -2.18 -0.51
C ASN A 12 11.93 -2.79 0.89
N ALA A 13 11.95 -4.12 1.01
CA ALA A 13 12.01 -4.82 2.29
C ALA A 13 13.30 -4.56 3.09
N GLY A 14 14.43 -4.45 2.39
CA GLY A 14 15.80 -4.22 2.89
C GLY A 14 15.97 -4.19 4.41
N MET A 15 16.23 -3.00 4.96
CA MET A 15 16.45 -2.81 6.40
C MET A 15 15.18 -2.97 7.25
N ALA A 16 14.00 -2.79 6.66
CA ALA A 16 12.74 -2.82 7.41
C ALA A 16 12.37 -4.24 7.84
N VAL A 17 12.69 -5.26 7.03
CA VAL A 17 12.32 -6.66 7.25
C VAL A 17 13.51 -7.60 7.15
N ILE A 18 14.28 -7.56 6.04
CA ILE A 18 15.30 -8.58 5.76
C ILE A 18 16.48 -8.47 6.73
N ASN A 19 16.96 -7.25 6.96
CA ASN A 19 18.07 -7.00 7.88
C ASN A 19 17.60 -6.55 9.28
N ASN A 20 16.32 -6.74 9.59
CA ASN A 20 15.76 -6.34 10.89
C ASN A 20 15.90 -7.49 11.90
N PRO A 21 16.71 -7.35 12.97
CA PRO A 21 16.93 -8.42 13.94
C PRO A 21 15.69 -8.78 14.74
N SER A 22 14.70 -7.89 14.84
CA SER A 22 13.43 -8.15 15.51
C SER A 22 12.48 -9.03 14.70
N ILE A 23 12.78 -9.29 13.42
CA ILE A 23 11.94 -10.11 12.53
C ILE A 23 12.70 -11.39 12.14
N PRO A 24 12.34 -12.54 12.74
CA PRO A 24 12.95 -13.83 12.38
C PRO A 24 12.85 -14.15 10.89
N VAL A 25 13.92 -14.69 10.30
CA VAL A 25 14.01 -15.05 8.87
C VAL A 25 12.85 -15.92 8.40
N LYS A 26 12.42 -16.87 9.24
CA LYS A 26 11.27 -17.76 8.95
C LYS A 26 9.95 -17.01 8.70
N TYR A 27 9.85 -15.76 9.13
CA TYR A 27 8.66 -14.92 8.95
C TYR A 27 8.80 -13.88 7.84
N HIS A 28 9.98 -13.70 7.24
CA HIS A 28 10.21 -12.63 6.27
C HIS A 28 9.19 -12.64 5.15
N GLU A 29 8.97 -13.77 4.49
CA GLU A 29 8.01 -13.86 3.39
C GLU A 29 6.57 -13.54 3.84
N SER A 30 6.11 -14.13 4.94
CA SER A 30 4.78 -13.87 5.50
C SER A 30 4.60 -12.42 5.89
N VAL A 31 5.62 -11.79 6.49
CA VAL A 31 5.62 -10.36 6.85
C VAL A 31 5.48 -9.47 5.62
N LEU A 32 6.12 -9.81 4.49
CA LEU A 32 5.97 -9.06 3.24
C LEU A 32 4.57 -9.23 2.61
N ILE A 33 3.97 -10.42 2.75
CA ILE A 33 2.57 -10.66 2.38
C ILE A 33 1.65 -9.80 3.25
N GLU A 34 1.89 -9.73 4.57
CA GLU A 34 1.09 -8.91 5.49
C GLU A 34 1.19 -7.41 5.19
N ALA A 35 2.37 -6.91 4.85
CA ALA A 35 2.54 -5.52 4.41
C ALA A 35 1.73 -5.24 3.14
N SER A 36 1.78 -6.15 2.16
CA SER A 36 1.01 -6.04 0.91
C SER A 36 -0.50 -6.00 1.20
N SER A 37 -0.97 -6.90 2.05
CA SER A 37 -2.38 -6.99 2.45
C SER A 37 -2.85 -5.76 3.22
N ALA A 38 -2.05 -5.25 4.16
CA ALA A 38 -2.38 -4.04 4.91
C ALA A 38 -2.58 -2.82 4.00
N ILE A 39 -1.72 -2.66 2.98
CA ILE A 39 -1.86 -1.61 1.97
C ILE A 39 -3.18 -1.78 1.19
N ILE A 40 -3.44 -2.97 0.68
CA ILE A 40 -4.65 -3.27 -0.11
C ILE A 40 -5.91 -2.97 0.69
N GLU A 41 -5.99 -3.44 1.93
CA GLU A 41 -7.17 -3.29 2.77
C GLU A 41 -7.45 -1.84 3.13
N VAL A 42 -6.41 -1.04 3.42
CA VAL A 42 -6.61 0.39 3.68
C VAL A 42 -7.09 1.10 2.42
N LEU A 43 -6.50 0.82 1.24
CA LEU A 43 -6.95 1.41 -0.02
C LEU A 43 -8.40 1.02 -0.36
N LYS A 44 -8.75 -0.27 -0.18
CA LYS A 44 -10.12 -0.76 -0.33
C LYS A 44 -11.08 -0.06 0.63
N GLY A 45 -10.71 0.04 1.91
CA GLY A 45 -11.52 0.71 2.91
C GLY A 45 -11.75 2.18 2.60
N GLN A 46 -10.79 2.91 2.05
CA GLN A 46 -11.03 4.29 1.60
C GLN A 46 -12.09 4.34 0.49
N MET A 47 -12.02 3.43 -0.48
CA MET A 47 -12.97 3.36 -1.58
C MET A 47 -14.38 3.01 -1.11
N GLU A 48 -14.51 1.99 -0.26
CA GLU A 48 -15.78 1.55 0.32
C GLU A 48 -16.43 2.65 1.17
N ASN A 49 -15.62 3.48 1.83
CA ASN A 49 -16.08 4.66 2.59
C ASN A 49 -16.33 5.91 1.72
N GLY A 50 -16.39 5.77 0.40
CA GLY A 50 -16.71 6.87 -0.52
C GLY A 50 -15.58 7.87 -0.77
N LYS A 51 -14.35 7.59 -0.32
CA LYS A 51 -13.18 8.49 -0.43
C LYS A 51 -12.40 8.30 -1.74
N LEU A 52 -13.09 7.92 -2.82
CA LEU A 52 -12.48 7.70 -4.14
C LEU A 52 -11.74 8.95 -4.65
N LYS A 53 -12.33 10.14 -4.46
CA LYS A 53 -11.72 11.41 -4.88
C LYS A 53 -10.38 11.66 -4.18
N ASP A 54 -10.29 11.35 -2.90
CA ASP A 54 -9.06 11.53 -2.12
C ASP A 54 -7.96 10.56 -2.57
N LEU A 55 -8.33 9.32 -2.92
CA LEU A 55 -7.40 8.35 -3.51
C LEU A 55 -6.86 8.84 -4.86
N VAL A 56 -7.74 9.31 -5.76
CA VAL A 56 -7.33 9.85 -7.06
C VAL A 56 -6.38 11.03 -6.88
N LYS A 57 -6.70 11.96 -5.98
CA LYS A 57 -5.82 13.09 -5.64
C LYS A 57 -4.47 12.62 -5.11
N TYR A 58 -4.44 11.66 -4.19
CA TYR A 58 -3.20 11.12 -3.63
C TYR A 58 -2.25 10.58 -4.70
N PHE A 59 -2.77 9.73 -5.60
CA PHE A 59 -1.96 9.13 -6.67
C PHE A 59 -1.53 10.12 -7.75
N ARG A 60 -2.28 11.21 -7.96
CA ARG A 60 -1.88 12.29 -8.89
C ARG A 60 -0.84 13.23 -8.29
N SER A 61 -1.03 13.67 -7.05
CA SER A 61 -0.25 14.74 -6.41
C SER A 61 1.08 14.27 -5.79
N SER A 62 1.67 13.19 -6.34
CA SER A 62 2.96 12.64 -5.90
C SER A 62 2.97 12.12 -4.46
N GLY A 63 1.80 11.75 -3.91
CA GLY A 63 1.71 11.14 -2.58
C GLY A 63 1.90 12.09 -1.40
N ILE A 64 2.14 13.39 -1.62
CA ILE A 64 2.35 14.39 -0.55
C ILE A 64 1.04 14.68 0.20
N TYR A 65 -0.10 14.52 -0.46
CA TYR A 65 -1.39 15.04 0.00
C TYR A 65 -2.18 14.17 0.99
N ASN A 66 -1.65 13.03 1.47
CA ASN A 66 -2.41 12.21 2.42
C ASN A 66 -1.52 11.40 3.38
N GLN A 67 -0.90 12.11 4.33
CA GLN A 67 -0.14 11.47 5.42
C GLN A 67 -1.03 10.55 6.27
N SER A 68 -2.32 10.86 6.42
CA SER A 68 -3.26 10.05 7.20
C SER A 68 -3.49 8.67 6.56
N LEU A 69 -3.55 8.60 5.23
CA LEU A 69 -3.67 7.33 4.50
C LEU A 69 -2.47 6.41 4.76
N VAL A 70 -1.26 6.93 4.57
CA VAL A 70 -0.02 6.17 4.77
C VAL A 70 0.13 5.79 6.25
N SER A 71 -0.19 6.70 7.17
CA SER A 71 -0.18 6.42 8.61
C SER A 71 -1.14 5.29 8.98
N SER A 72 -2.32 5.22 8.35
CA SER A 72 -3.28 4.14 8.61
C SER A 72 -2.72 2.78 8.18
N MET A 73 -1.99 2.74 7.06
CA MET A 73 -1.30 1.52 6.58
C MET A 73 -0.17 1.12 7.52
N VAL A 74 0.63 2.08 7.97
CA VAL A 74 1.71 1.86 8.95
C VAL A 74 1.14 1.26 10.23
N SER A 75 0.09 1.85 10.80
CA SER A 75 -0.54 1.35 12.03
C SER A 75 -1.12 -0.05 11.85
N ARG A 76 -1.82 -0.31 10.72
CA ARG A 76 -2.39 -1.63 10.44
C ARG A 76 -1.29 -2.70 10.30
N PHE A 77 -0.20 -2.39 9.61
CA PHE A 77 0.90 -3.33 9.44
C PHE A 77 1.64 -3.58 10.76
N ALA A 78 1.93 -2.54 11.55
CA ALA A 78 2.55 -2.67 12.86
C ALA A 78 1.71 -3.55 13.80
N ASN A 79 0.39 -3.35 13.81
CA ASN A 79 -0.52 -4.18 14.60
C ASN A 79 -0.45 -5.66 14.21
N ARG A 80 -0.31 -5.98 12.92
CA ARG A 80 -0.16 -7.36 12.43
C ARG A 80 1.17 -7.99 12.84
N LEU A 81 2.26 -7.23 12.75
CA LEU A 81 3.58 -7.66 13.22
C LEU A 81 3.52 -8.07 14.70
N ASN A 82 2.85 -7.25 15.51
CA ASN A 82 2.68 -7.54 16.93
C ASN A 82 1.74 -8.72 17.19
N THR A 83 0.55 -8.73 16.57
CA THR A 83 -0.50 -9.73 16.86
C THR A 83 -0.13 -11.12 16.36
N PHE A 84 0.46 -11.25 15.16
CA PHE A 84 0.69 -12.55 14.52
C PHE A 84 2.10 -13.08 14.68
N TYR A 85 3.07 -12.21 14.92
CA TYR A 85 4.48 -12.61 15.01
C TYR A 85 5.12 -12.25 16.35
N HIS A 86 4.34 -11.69 17.28
CA HIS A 86 4.78 -11.28 18.61
C HIS A 86 5.98 -10.33 18.59
N ILE A 87 6.09 -9.52 17.53
CA ILE A 87 7.11 -8.48 17.43
C ILE A 87 6.73 -7.36 18.40
N ASP A 88 7.70 -6.86 19.16
CA ASP A 88 7.53 -5.74 20.07
C ASP A 88 6.83 -4.54 19.37
N PRO A 89 5.84 -3.88 19.99
CA PRO A 89 5.09 -2.79 19.35
C PRO A 89 5.95 -1.64 18.80
N GLU A 90 7.02 -1.27 19.49
CA GLU A 90 7.92 -0.19 19.05
C GLU A 90 8.74 -0.63 17.84
N GLN A 91 9.26 -1.86 17.86
CA GLN A 91 9.99 -2.45 16.73
C GLN A 91 9.09 -2.68 15.52
N ALA A 92 7.86 -3.14 15.73
CA ALA A 92 6.84 -3.30 14.70
C ALA A 92 6.50 -1.96 14.04
N MET A 93 6.33 -0.90 14.84
CA MET A 93 6.10 0.45 14.34
C MET A 93 7.30 0.98 13.54
N THR A 94 8.52 0.73 14.01
CA THR A 94 9.76 1.13 13.34
C THR A 94 9.89 0.45 11.98
N ALA A 95 9.72 -0.87 11.92
CA ALA A 95 9.70 -1.63 10.67
C ALA A 95 8.63 -1.11 9.70
N SER A 96 7.43 -0.83 10.21
CA SER A 96 6.31 -0.35 9.41
C SER A 96 6.55 1.04 8.82
N LYS A 97 7.11 1.96 9.62
CA LYS A 97 7.49 3.31 9.18
C LYS A 97 8.63 3.30 8.16
N ALA A 98 9.51 2.31 8.21
CA ALA A 98 10.58 2.15 7.23
C ALA A 98 10.06 1.57 5.90
N LEU A 99 9.16 0.59 5.94
CA LEU A 99 8.70 -0.12 4.74
C LEU A 99 7.57 0.61 4.00
N ILE A 100 6.47 0.91 4.69
CA ILE A 100 5.21 1.30 4.04
C ILE A 100 5.34 2.60 3.26
N PRO A 101 5.97 3.68 3.78
CA PRO A 101 6.14 4.92 3.01
C PRO A 101 6.95 4.72 1.72
N ALA A 102 8.02 3.91 1.76
CA ALA A 102 8.85 3.62 0.60
C ALA A 102 8.06 2.87 -0.48
N VAL A 103 7.30 1.84 -0.08
CA VAL A 103 6.42 1.09 -1.00
C VAL A 103 5.36 1.98 -1.61
N MET A 104 4.73 2.86 -0.81
CA MET A 104 3.69 3.77 -1.31
C MET A 104 4.26 4.81 -2.28
N ALA A 105 5.47 5.32 -2.04
CA ALA A 105 6.15 6.22 -2.97
C ALA A 105 6.39 5.54 -4.33
N GLU A 106 6.90 4.30 -4.32
CA GLU A 106 7.10 3.52 -5.54
C GLU A 106 5.77 3.13 -6.21
N LEU A 107 4.72 2.85 -5.44
CA LEU A 107 3.39 2.58 -5.99
C LEU A 107 2.80 3.82 -6.68
N VAL A 108 2.95 5.01 -6.09
CA VAL A 108 2.52 6.27 -6.72
C VAL A 108 3.29 6.50 -8.02
N LYS A 109 4.61 6.32 -8.00
CA LYS A 109 5.45 6.42 -9.21
C LYS A 109 5.02 5.43 -10.29
N ALA A 110 4.80 4.17 -9.90
CA ALA A 110 4.36 3.12 -10.81
C ALA A 110 2.96 3.41 -11.39
N SER A 111 2.06 4.03 -10.62
CA SER A 111 0.71 4.39 -11.09
C SER A 111 0.66 5.45 -12.18
N LYS A 112 1.73 6.26 -12.27
CA LYS A 112 1.90 7.30 -13.28
C LYS A 112 2.71 6.81 -14.49
N SER A 113 3.33 5.63 -14.41
CA SER A 113 4.18 5.11 -15.47
C SER A 113 3.35 4.50 -16.59
N GLU A 114 3.55 4.98 -17.82
CA GLU A 114 2.93 4.40 -19.03
C GLU A 114 3.45 2.99 -19.33
N GLN A 115 4.64 2.64 -18.84
CA GLN A 115 5.28 1.35 -19.04
C GLN A 115 4.63 0.24 -18.21
N VAL A 116 4.05 0.58 -17.04
CA VAL A 116 3.46 -0.39 -16.10
C VAL A 116 1.96 -0.19 -16.02
N LYS A 117 1.26 -0.50 -17.11
CA LYS A 117 -0.21 -0.36 -17.24
C LYS A 117 -0.99 -1.06 -16.13
N GLU A 118 -0.44 -2.11 -15.50
CA GLU A 118 -1.06 -2.81 -14.36
C GLU A 118 -1.28 -1.93 -13.12
N PHE A 119 -0.45 -0.89 -12.92
CA PHE A 119 -0.60 0.07 -11.83
C PHE A 119 -1.31 1.36 -12.25
N GLY A 120 -1.63 1.50 -13.54
CA GLY A 120 -2.41 2.63 -14.02
C GLY A 120 -3.65 2.86 -13.14
N LEU A 121 -3.86 4.10 -12.71
CA LEU A 121 -4.81 4.43 -11.64
C LEU A 121 -6.20 3.81 -11.84
N LYS A 122 -6.74 3.86 -13.06
CA LYS A 122 -8.03 3.24 -13.41
C LYS A 122 -8.02 1.73 -13.11
N ASN A 123 -7.03 1.01 -13.65
CA ASN A 123 -6.89 -0.44 -13.49
C ASN A 123 -6.70 -0.81 -12.02
N MET A 124 -5.92 -0.03 -11.28
CA MET A 124 -5.68 -0.28 -9.87
C MET A 124 -6.97 -0.12 -9.05
N LEU A 125 -7.74 0.95 -9.29
CA LEU A 125 -8.99 1.19 -8.57
C LEU A 125 -10.07 0.16 -8.93
N THR A 126 -10.21 -0.22 -10.20
CA THR A 126 -11.12 -1.30 -10.61
C THR A 126 -10.77 -2.63 -9.93
N LYS A 127 -9.48 -3.00 -9.88
CA LYS A 127 -9.03 -4.22 -9.19
C LYS A 127 -9.22 -4.15 -7.66
N LEU A 128 -9.05 -2.98 -7.05
CA LEU A 128 -9.32 -2.78 -5.63
C LEU A 128 -10.81 -2.94 -5.31
N ASN A 129 -11.70 -2.52 -6.21
CA ASN A 129 -13.14 -2.81 -6.12
C ASN A 129 -13.50 -4.27 -6.42
N GLY A 130 -12.51 -5.14 -6.67
CA GLY A 130 -12.73 -6.55 -7.00
C GLY A 130 -13.44 -6.75 -8.34
N ASP A 131 -13.19 -5.87 -9.31
CA ASP A 131 -13.78 -5.90 -10.65
C ASP A 131 -15.32 -5.91 -10.67
N ARG A 132 -15.95 -5.47 -9.57
CA ARG A 132 -17.43 -5.42 -9.41
C ARG A 132 -18.10 -4.35 -10.26
N ALA A 133 -17.40 -3.26 -10.53
CA ALA A 133 -17.89 -2.14 -11.32
C ALA A 133 -16.73 -1.45 -12.04
N ASP A 134 -16.97 -1.02 -13.28
CA ASP A 134 -16.02 -0.17 -14.01
C ASP A 134 -16.05 1.25 -13.44
N LEU A 135 -14.97 1.62 -12.75
CA LEU A 135 -14.82 2.93 -12.13
C LEU A 135 -14.24 3.98 -13.10
N SER A 136 -13.95 3.63 -14.35
CA SER A 136 -13.24 4.50 -15.30
C SER A 136 -13.88 5.87 -15.43
N LEU A 137 -15.22 5.95 -15.56
CA LEU A 137 -15.95 7.22 -15.65
C LEU A 137 -15.86 8.06 -14.38
N LEU A 138 -15.89 7.42 -13.20
CA LEU A 138 -15.78 8.12 -11.92
C LEU A 138 -14.36 8.64 -11.69
N VAL A 139 -13.36 7.86 -12.08
CA VAL A 139 -11.96 8.25 -12.04
C VAL A 139 -11.73 9.41 -13.01
N ASP A 140 -12.26 9.37 -14.23
CA ASP A 140 -12.16 10.46 -15.20
C ASP A 140 -12.75 11.76 -14.65
N ARG A 141 -13.95 11.71 -14.05
CA ARG A 141 -14.55 12.87 -13.39
C ARG A 141 -13.69 13.39 -12.22
N ALA A 142 -13.10 12.49 -11.43
CA ALA A 142 -12.23 12.86 -10.32
C ALA A 142 -10.84 13.38 -10.75
N MET A 143 -10.42 13.14 -12.01
CA MET A 143 -9.18 13.68 -12.55
C MET A 143 -9.34 15.11 -13.09
N VAL A 144 -10.54 15.49 -13.50
CA VAL A 144 -10.83 16.83 -14.06
C VAL A 144 -11.34 17.81 -12.99
N ALA A 145 -11.86 17.30 -11.87
CA ALA A 145 -12.29 18.07 -10.69
C ALA A 145 -11.16 18.36 -9.70
#